data_AF-A0A1J3ENA5-F1
#
_entry.id   AF-A0A1J3ENA5-F1
#
_cell.length_a   1.000
_cell.length_b   1.000
_cell.length_c   1.000
_cell.angle_alpha   90.00
_cell.angle_beta   90.00
_cell.angle_gamma   90.00
#
_symmetry.space_group_name_H-M   'P 1'
#
loop_
_entity.id
_entity.type
_entity.pdbx_description
1 polymer ?
#
loop_
_entity_poly.entity_id
_entity_poly.type
_entity_poly.pdbx_seq_one_letter_code
_entity_poly.pdbx_strand_id
1 'polypeptide(L)'
;VYGSFQEPAVAGLILECTPVTVSAKLHGFHLYRLKGRLHPCIAPSENGIVNGKILTGLTDGQLENLDMIEGTEYVRKTVEVV
;
A
#
# COMPACT_ATOMS: atom_id res chain seq x y z
N VAL A 1 0.24 -1.52 2.61
CA VAL A 1 -0.36 -1.86 1.30
C VAL A 1 -1.82 -2.23 1.44
N TYR A 2 -2.66 -1.74 0.53
CA TYR A 2 -4.12 -1.90 0.56
C TYR A 2 -4.71 -2.27 -0.82
N GLY A 3 -3.90 -2.30 -1.88
CA GLY A 3 -4.30 -2.66 -3.23
C GLY A 3 -3.52 -3.87 -3.77
N SER A 4 -3.00 -3.75 -4.99
CA SER A 4 -2.35 -4.84 -5.74
C SER A 4 -1.13 -5.44 -5.03
N PHE A 5 -0.38 -4.64 -4.27
CA PHE A 5 0.77 -5.12 -3.48
C PHE A 5 0.40 -6.02 -2.30
N GLN A 6 -0.89 -6.26 -2.03
CA GLN A 6 -1.30 -7.27 -1.03
C GLN A 6 -1.09 -8.71 -1.51
N GLU A 7 -0.99 -8.92 -2.83
CA GLU A 7 -0.73 -10.22 -3.43
C GLU A 7 0.77 -10.53 -3.35
N PRO A 8 1.20 -11.61 -2.66
CA PRO A 8 2.61 -11.92 -2.44
C PRO A 8 3.41 -12.06 -3.73
N ALA A 9 2.81 -12.59 -4.80
CA ALA A 9 3.47 -12.74 -6.10
C ALA A 9 3.81 -11.38 -6.73
N VAL A 10 2.90 -10.40 -6.62
CA VAL A 10 3.11 -9.04 -7.14
C VAL A 10 4.15 -8.32 -6.30
N ALA A 11 4.02 -8.36 -4.97
CA ALA A 11 4.98 -7.76 -4.06
C ALA A 11 6.37 -8.37 -4.26
N GLY A 12 6.46 -9.69 -4.44
CA GLY A 12 7.73 -10.37 -4.61
C GLY A 12 8.42 -10.11 -5.95
N LEU A 13 7.65 -9.90 -7.01
CA LEU A 13 8.20 -9.47 -8.29
C LEU A 13 8.83 -8.08 -8.22
N ILE A 14 8.21 -7.15 -7.49
CA ILE A 14 8.63 -5.74 -7.43
C ILE A 14 9.79 -5.54 -6.44
N LEU A 15 9.79 -6.30 -5.36
CA LEU A 15 10.80 -6.21 -4.30
C LEU A 15 11.97 -7.19 -4.50
N GLU A 16 11.87 -8.06 -5.52
CA GLU A 16 12.82 -9.13 -5.83
C GLU A 16 13.10 -10.06 -4.62
N CYS A 17 12.17 -10.11 -3.66
CA CYS A 17 12.22 -10.94 -2.47
C CYS A 17 10.82 -11.24 -1.96
N THR A 18 10.65 -12.19 -1.03
CA THR A 18 9.36 -12.39 -0.36
C THR A 18 9.29 -11.52 0.89
N PRO A 19 8.57 -10.37 0.88
CA PRO A 19 8.49 -9.51 2.06
C PRO A 19 7.71 -10.20 3.17
N VAL A 20 8.09 -9.94 4.41
CA VAL A 20 7.27 -10.30 5.57
C VAL A 20 6.06 -9.37 5.61
N THR A 21 4.87 -9.94 5.66
CA THR A 21 3.62 -9.15 5.67
C THR A 21 2.85 -9.34 6.97
N VAL A 22 2.41 -8.25 7.58
CA VAL A 22 1.60 -8.27 8.80
C VAL A 22 0.27 -7.57 8.54
N SER A 23 -0.86 -8.20 8.85
CA SER A 23 -2.17 -7.56 8.72
C SER A 23 -2.28 -6.35 9.66
N ALA A 24 -2.80 -5.24 9.16
CA ALA A 24 -2.97 -4.01 9.93
C ALA A 24 -4.19 -3.21 9.47
N LYS A 25 -4.69 -2.34 10.35
CA LYS A 25 -5.81 -1.45 10.07
C LYS A 25 -5.36 0.00 10.13
N LEU A 26 -5.64 0.72 9.05
CA LEU A 26 -5.43 2.16 8.96
C LEU A 26 -6.73 2.90 9.25
N HIS A 27 -6.75 3.61 10.38
CA HIS A 27 -7.89 4.43 10.80
C HIS A 27 -7.81 5.84 10.22
N GLY A 28 -8.95 6.49 10.02
CA GLY A 28 -9.03 7.85 9.46
C GLY A 28 -8.89 7.93 7.94
N PHE A 29 -8.94 6.79 7.26
CA PHE A 29 -8.86 6.70 5.79
C PHE A 29 -9.97 5.79 5.24
N HIS A 30 -10.42 6.09 4.03
CA HIS A 30 -11.36 5.26 3.30
C HIS A 30 -10.77 4.84 1.97
N LEU A 31 -11.06 3.59 1.57
CA LEU A 31 -10.63 3.03 0.30
C LEU A 31 -11.70 3.30 -0.77
N TYR A 32 -11.30 3.95 -1.84
CA TYR A 32 -12.15 4.29 -2.97
C TYR A 32 -11.76 3.46 -4.18
N ARG A 33 -12.76 2.88 -4.85
CA ARG A 33 -12.60 2.26 -6.15
C ARG A 33 -13.01 3.25 -7.23
N LEU A 34 -12.01 3.83 -7.90
CA LEU A 34 -12.25 4.86 -8.92
C LEU A 34 -12.71 4.22 -10.24
N LYS A 35 -13.76 4.79 -10.85
CA LYS A 35 -14.27 4.32 -12.14
C LYS A 35 -13.22 4.57 -13.23
N GLY A 36 -12.90 3.54 -14.00
CA GLY A 36 -11.90 3.62 -15.07
C GLY A 36 -10.45 3.50 -14.58
N ARG A 37 -10.22 3.24 -13.29
CA ARG A 37 -8.89 2.92 -12.75
C ARG A 37 -8.84 1.47 -12.31
N LEU A 38 -7.69 0.84 -12.54
CA LEU A 38 -7.44 -0.54 -12.16
C LEU A 38 -7.22 -0.69 -10.65
N HIS A 39 -6.58 0.31 -10.05
CA HIS A 39 -6.15 0.27 -8.65
C HIS A 39 -7.02 1.17 -7.77
N PRO A 40 -7.35 0.72 -6.54
CA PRO A 40 -8.05 1.56 -5.58
C PRO A 40 -7.11 2.64 -5.02
N CYS A 41 -7.66 3.74 -4.55
CA CYS A 41 -6.93 4.76 -3.80
C CYS A 41 -7.47 4.88 -2.37
N ILE A 42 -6.69 5.48 -1.48
CA ILE A 42 -7.16 5.85 -0.14
C ILE A 42 -7.13 7.36 0.02
N ALA A 43 -8.14 7.90 0.70
CA ALA A 43 -8.18 9.31 1.07
C ALA A 43 -8.65 9.47 2.52
N PRO A 44 -8.29 10.59 3.19
CA PRO A 44 -8.73 10.85 4.56
C PRO A 44 -10.25 10.82 4.69
N SER A 45 -10.74 10.15 5.72
CA SER A 45 -12.16 10.01 6.04
C SER A 45 -12.29 9.76 7.54
N GLU A 46 -12.97 10.65 8.25
CA GLU A 46 -13.01 10.71 9.72
C GLU A 46 -13.31 9.35 10.38
N ASN A 47 -14.32 8.63 9.89
CA ASN A 47 -14.74 7.33 10.41
C ASN A 47 -14.28 6.15 9.51
N GLY A 48 -13.35 6.42 8.60
CA GLY A 48 -12.86 5.43 7.65
C GLY A 48 -11.89 4.45 8.29
N ILE A 49 -12.00 3.17 7.89
CA ILE A 49 -11.03 2.13 8.24
C ILE A 49 -10.65 1.39 6.96
N VAL A 50 -9.34 1.32 6.68
CA VAL A 50 -8.78 0.52 5.60
C VAL A 50 -8.07 -0.68 6.20
N ASN A 51 -8.55 -1.88 5.87
CA ASN A 51 -7.85 -3.12 6.19
C ASN A 51 -6.77 -3.36 5.12
N GLY A 52 -5.54 -3.59 5.55
CA GLY A 52 -4.44 -3.86 4.64
C GLY A 52 -3.36 -4.70 5.31
N LYS A 53 -2.16 -4.66 4.73
CA LYS A 53 -0.97 -5.32 5.25
C LYS A 53 0.20 -4.35 5.30
N ILE A 54 1.08 -4.51 6.27
CA ILE A 54 2.37 -3.82 6.36
C ILE A 54 3.41 -4.76 5.75
N LEU A 55 4.24 -4.24 4.84
CA LEU A 55 5.45 -4.92 4.39
C LEU A 55 6.59 -4.49 5.32
N THR A 56 7.20 -5.43 6.03
CA THR A 56 8.25 -5.15 7.00
C THR A 56 9.62 -5.60 6.50
N GLY A 57 10.68 -4.95 6.99
CA GLY A 57 12.06 -5.27 6.63
C GLY A 57 12.48 -4.84 5.22
N LEU A 58 11.81 -3.83 4.66
CA LEU A 58 12.17 -3.27 3.35
C LEU A 58 13.44 -2.43 3.45
N THR A 59 14.29 -2.54 2.43
CA THR A 59 15.43 -1.64 2.25
C THR A 59 15.00 -0.33 1.56
N ASP A 60 15.84 0.70 1.61
CA ASP A 60 15.56 1.98 0.96
C ASP A 60 15.39 1.84 -0.57
N GLY A 61 16.18 0.98 -1.21
CA GLY A 61 16.04 0.71 -2.65
C GLY A 61 14.72 -0.01 -3.00
N GLN A 62 14.28 -0.92 -2.15
CA GLN A 62 12.97 -1.58 -2.29
C GLN A 62 11.81 -0.59 -2.10
N LEU A 63 11.96 0.34 -1.15
CA LEU A 63 11.04 1.45 -0.99
C LEU A 63 11.02 2.34 -2.25
N GLU A 64 12.15 2.66 -2.85
CA GLU A 64 12.22 3.45 -4.09
C GLU A 64 11.54 2.74 -5.27
N ASN A 65 11.71 1.42 -5.41
CA ASN A 65 11.01 0.62 -6.42
C ASN A 65 9.49 0.74 -6.28
N LEU A 66 8.96 0.71 -5.06
CA LEU A 66 7.53 0.90 -4.81
C LEU A 66 7.06 2.29 -5.25
N ASP A 67 7.82 3.34 -4.93
CA ASP A 67 7.49 4.71 -5.35
C ASP A 67 7.54 4.85 -6.88
N MET A 68 8.49 4.19 -7.54
CA MET A 68 8.60 4.20 -9.00
C MET A 68 7.38 3.57 -9.69
N ILE A 69 6.86 2.47 -9.15
CA ILE A 69 5.68 1.77 -9.69
C ILE A 69 4.38 2.54 -9.43
N GLU A 70 4.20 3.06 -8.21
CA GLU A 70 3.04 3.89 -7.87
C GLU A 70 3.09 5.25 -8.62
N GLY A 71 4.29 5.68 -9.00
CA GLY A 71 4.53 6.78 -9.90
C GLY A 71 3.98 8.11 -9.38
N THR A 72 3.44 8.92 -10.28
CA THR A 72 2.86 10.23 -9.93
C THR A 72 1.39 10.16 -9.50
N GLU A 73 0.76 8.98 -9.58
CA GLU A 73 -0.64 8.80 -9.21
C GLU A 73 -0.83 8.74 -7.69
N TYR A 74 0.22 8.41 -6.94
CA TYR A 74 0.21 8.34 -5.48
C TYR A 74 1.36 9.13 -4.88
N VAL A 75 1.16 9.59 -3.64
CA VAL A 75 2.18 10.29 -2.86
C VAL A 75 2.40 9.52 -1.57
N ARG A 76 3.67 9.21 -1.29
CA ARG A 76 4.07 8.57 -0.03
C ARG A 76 3.76 9.49 1.15
N LYS A 77 3.03 8.96 2.13
CA LYS A 77 2.75 9.62 3.41
C LYS A 77 2.99 8.66 4.55
N THR A 78 3.58 9.17 5.62
CA THR A 78 3.71 8.45 6.88
C THR A 78 2.35 8.45 7.58
N VAL A 79 1.88 7.27 7.97
CA VAL A 79 0.61 7.05 8.67
C VAL A 79 0.79 6.03 9.79
N GLU A 80 -0.07 6.09 10.79
CA GLU A 80 -0.09 5.15 11.90
C GLU A 80 -1.18 4.09 11.69
N VAL A 81 -0.89 2.84 12.05
CA VAL A 81 -1.77 1.68 11.88
C VAL A 81 -1.80 0.85 13.15
N VAL A 82 -2.90 0.13 13.38
CA VAL A 82 -3.14 -0.76 14.52
C VAL A 82 -3.32 -2.21 14.12
#